data_AF-A0A2J8KB74-F1
#
_entry.id   AF-A0A2J8KB74-F1
#
_cell.length_a   1.000
_cell.length_b   1.000
_cell.length_c   1.000
_cell.angle_alpha   90.00
_cell.angle_beta   90.00
_cell.angle_gamma   90.00
#
_symmetry.space_group_name_H-M   'P 1'
#
loop_
_entity.id
_entity.type
_entity.pdbx_description
1 polymer ?
#
loop_
_entity_poly.entity_id
_entity_poly.type
_entity_poly.pdbx_seq_one_letter_code
_entity_poly.pdbx_strand_id
1 'polypeptide(L)'
;KQVTGHPRPEHCTRGWSFLSLLTGFFPPSTRLMPYLTKFLQDSGPSQELAQSSQEHLQRTVKYGGRRRMPPLGEMKAFLKGQAIRLLLIHLPGGVDYRTNIQTFTVAAEVQEELCRQMGITEPQEVQEFALFLIKEKSKLGDGASRWGHSPAQGPAGAAPAACRIPQQRGSGPGREPAQPAAPLGDPTALR
;
A
#
# COMPACT_ATOMS: atom_id res chain seq x y z
N LYS A 1 -14.32 -17.92 18.71
CA LYS A 1 -15.55 -18.24 19.49
C LYS A 1 -16.83 -17.91 18.71
N GLN A 2 -17.14 -16.65 18.43
CA GLN A 2 -18.36 -16.31 17.65
C GLN A 2 -18.28 -16.68 16.15
N VAL A 3 -17.07 -16.94 15.67
CA VAL A 3 -16.75 -17.32 14.28
C VAL A 3 -16.67 -18.84 14.04
N THR A 4 -16.87 -19.66 15.09
CA THR A 4 -16.69 -21.12 15.05
C THR A 4 -17.99 -21.82 15.43
N GLY A 5 -18.60 -22.56 14.51
CA GLY A 5 -19.78 -23.40 14.78
C GLY A 5 -21.07 -22.62 15.10
N HIS A 6 -21.22 -21.39 14.60
CA HIS A 6 -22.42 -20.60 14.86
C HIS A 6 -23.61 -21.12 14.02
N PRO A 7 -24.80 -21.39 14.62
CA PRO A 7 -25.94 -21.97 13.91
C PRO A 7 -26.55 -21.04 12.85
N ARG A 8 -26.24 -19.74 12.93
CA ARG A 8 -26.65 -18.72 11.96
C ARG A 8 -25.43 -18.17 11.20
N PRO A 9 -25.33 -18.39 9.88
CA PRO A 9 -24.16 -17.99 9.10
C PRO A 9 -23.97 -16.47 9.03
N GLU A 10 -25.04 -15.67 9.09
CA GLU A 10 -24.96 -14.21 9.02
C GLU A 10 -24.20 -13.63 10.22
N HIS A 11 -24.40 -14.22 11.40
CA HIS A 11 -23.68 -13.83 12.61
C HIS A 11 -22.22 -14.26 12.55
N CYS A 12 -21.93 -15.40 11.93
CA CYS A 12 -20.56 -15.84 11.67
C CYS A 12 -19.84 -14.83 10.76
N THR A 13 -20.45 -14.46 9.63
CA THR A 13 -19.90 -13.45 8.69
C THR A 13 -19.64 -12.12 9.38
N ARG A 14 -20.58 -11.63 10.20
CA ARG A 14 -20.37 -10.40 10.99
C ARG A 14 -19.22 -10.53 11.99
N GLY A 15 -19.10 -11.69 12.64
CA GLY A 15 -17.99 -12.00 13.54
C GLY A 15 -16.64 -11.96 12.81
N TRP A 16 -16.60 -12.45 11.57
CA TRP A 16 -15.43 -12.42 10.71
C TRP A 16 -15.07 -11.01 10.25
N SER A 17 -16.05 -10.19 9.86
CA SER A 17 -15.83 -8.77 9.56
C SER A 17 -15.27 -8.01 10.77
N PHE A 18 -15.78 -8.31 11.97
CA PHE A 18 -15.27 -7.71 13.20
C PHE A 18 -13.86 -8.17 13.54
N LEU A 19 -13.56 -9.46 13.37
CA LEU A 19 -12.21 -10.00 13.55
C LEU A 19 -11.22 -9.33 12.58
N SER A 20 -11.57 -9.21 11.31
CA SER A 20 -10.77 -8.54 10.28
C SER A 20 -10.51 -7.07 10.59
N LEU A 21 -11.48 -6.38 11.19
CA LEU A 21 -11.30 -5.03 11.69
C LEU A 21 -10.28 -5.00 12.83
N LEU A 22 -10.43 -5.88 13.84
CA LEU A 22 -9.52 -5.93 14.98
C LEU A 22 -8.07 -6.22 14.58
N THR A 23 -7.86 -7.16 13.64
CA THR A 23 -6.51 -7.53 13.19
C THR A 23 -5.79 -6.39 12.47
N GLY A 24 -6.51 -5.42 11.91
CA GLY A 24 -5.94 -4.22 11.28
C GLY A 24 -5.69 -3.03 12.23
N PHE A 25 -6.28 -3.05 13.43
CA PHE A 25 -6.11 -2.00 14.44
C PHE A 25 -5.08 -2.34 15.50
N PHE A 26 -5.16 -3.56 16.04
CA PHE A 26 -4.46 -3.91 17.27
C PHE A 26 -3.51 -5.07 17.04
N PRO A 27 -2.20 -4.91 17.34
CA PRO A 27 -1.30 -6.04 17.35
C PRO A 27 -1.72 -6.99 18.49
N PRO A 28 -1.91 -8.30 18.23
CA PRO A 28 -2.22 -9.24 19.28
C PRO A 28 -1.01 -9.39 20.23
N SER A 29 -1.30 -9.78 21.47
CA SER A 29 -0.23 -10.11 22.42
C SER A 29 0.64 -11.27 21.91
N THR A 30 1.91 -11.30 22.33
CA THR A 30 2.87 -12.37 21.98
C THR A 30 2.35 -13.78 22.29
N ARG A 31 1.58 -13.90 23.39
CA ARG A 31 0.93 -15.17 23.78
C ARG A 31 -0.22 -15.56 22.84
N LEU A 32 -1.02 -14.60 22.38
CA LEU A 32 -2.18 -14.87 21.53
C LEU A 32 -1.80 -15.06 20.05
N MET A 33 -0.72 -14.42 19.62
CA MET A 33 -0.26 -14.40 18.23
C MET A 33 -0.21 -15.78 17.56
N PRO A 34 0.49 -16.82 18.09
CA PRO A 34 0.57 -18.11 17.42
C PRO A 34 -0.81 -18.80 17.28
N TYR A 35 -1.69 -18.64 18.25
CA TYR A 35 -3.04 -19.20 18.19
C TYR A 35 -3.90 -18.50 17.15
N LEU A 36 -3.82 -17.17 17.07
CA LEU A 36 -4.57 -16.39 16.09
C LEU A 36 -4.10 -16.69 14.66
N THR A 37 -2.79 -16.73 14.44
CA THR A 37 -2.22 -17.06 13.13
C THR A 37 -2.63 -18.47 12.70
N LYS A 38 -2.51 -19.46 13.59
CA LYS A 38 -2.95 -20.82 13.29
C LYS A 38 -4.46 -20.89 12.99
N PHE A 39 -5.28 -20.21 13.80
CA PHE A 39 -6.73 -20.16 13.57
C PHE A 39 -7.10 -19.59 12.19
N LEU A 40 -6.43 -18.51 11.77
CA LEU A 40 -6.67 -17.90 10.45
C LEU A 40 -6.21 -18.80 9.29
N GLN A 41 -5.09 -19.53 9.47
CA GLN A 41 -4.61 -20.51 8.50
C GLN A 41 -5.54 -21.72 8.39
N ASP A 42 -5.99 -22.26 9.52
CA ASP A 42 -6.87 -23.44 9.60
C ASP A 42 -8.27 -23.15 9.04
N SER A 43 -8.72 -21.88 9.03
CA SER A 43 -10.00 -21.47 8.46
C SER A 43 -10.04 -21.56 6.93
N GLY A 44 -8.88 -21.78 6.30
CA GLY A 44 -8.74 -22.19 4.91
C GLY A 44 -8.94 -21.09 3.86
N PRO A 45 -8.53 -21.34 2.60
CA PRO A 45 -8.64 -20.37 1.51
C PRO A 45 -10.07 -20.09 1.04
N SER A 46 -11.04 -20.92 1.44
CA SER A 46 -12.45 -20.77 1.07
C SER A 46 -13.13 -19.59 1.73
N GLN A 47 -12.48 -18.94 2.70
CA GLN A 47 -13.01 -17.82 3.42
C GLN A 47 -12.20 -16.53 3.17
N GLU A 48 -12.67 -15.70 2.25
CA GLU A 48 -12.04 -14.41 1.89
C GLU A 48 -11.77 -13.53 3.12
N LEU A 49 -12.70 -13.47 4.07
CA LEU A 49 -12.54 -12.70 5.30
C LEU A 49 -11.39 -13.22 6.19
N ALA A 50 -11.10 -14.53 6.17
CA ALA A 50 -9.98 -15.10 6.92
C ALA A 50 -8.64 -14.71 6.28
N GLN A 51 -8.55 -14.76 4.95
CA GLN A 51 -7.38 -14.30 4.19
C GLN A 51 -7.12 -12.80 4.43
N SER A 52 -8.14 -11.95 4.25
CA SER A 52 -7.99 -10.51 4.51
C SER A 52 -7.61 -10.24 5.96
N SER A 53 -8.18 -10.98 6.92
CA SER A 53 -7.81 -10.86 8.34
C SER A 53 -6.33 -11.18 8.58
N GLN A 54 -5.81 -12.20 7.90
CA GLN A 54 -4.41 -12.60 7.98
C GLN A 54 -3.49 -11.52 7.38
N GLU A 55 -3.83 -10.98 6.22
CA GLU A 55 -3.05 -9.89 5.63
C GLU A 55 -3.06 -8.64 6.53
N HIS A 56 -4.22 -8.25 7.05
CA HIS A 56 -4.33 -7.13 7.99
C HIS A 56 -3.48 -7.36 9.24
N LEU A 57 -3.48 -8.60 9.78
CA LEU A 57 -2.65 -8.96 10.91
C LEU A 57 -1.15 -8.79 10.60
N GLN A 58 -0.69 -9.28 9.46
CA GLN A 58 0.70 -9.15 9.04
C GLN A 58 1.11 -7.68 8.92
N ARG A 59 0.27 -6.84 8.29
CA ARG A 59 0.51 -5.39 8.20
C ARG A 59 0.55 -4.74 9.58
N THR A 60 -0.37 -5.08 10.46
CA THR A 60 -0.41 -4.53 11.83
C THR A 60 0.83 -4.90 12.63
N VAL A 61 1.32 -6.13 12.50
CA VAL A 61 2.54 -6.59 13.19
C VAL A 61 3.79 -5.91 12.62
N LYS A 62 3.86 -5.72 11.30
CA LYS A 62 5.01 -5.09 10.62
C LYS A 62 5.06 -3.57 10.83
N TYR A 63 3.91 -2.88 10.76
CA TYR A 63 3.84 -1.41 10.70
C TYR A 63 3.16 -0.75 11.91
N GLY A 64 2.62 -1.52 12.85
CA GLY A 64 2.06 -1.01 14.11
C GLY A 64 0.58 -0.63 14.07
N GLY A 65 -0.20 -1.17 13.14
CA GLY A 65 -1.66 -1.02 13.08
C GLY A 65 -2.16 0.41 12.84
N ARG A 66 -3.48 0.55 12.64
CA ARG A 66 -4.10 1.88 12.53
C ARG A 66 -4.29 2.55 13.89
N ARG A 67 -3.80 3.80 14.01
CA ARG A 67 -3.91 4.61 15.24
C ARG A 67 -5.19 5.46 15.35
N ARG A 68 -5.91 5.67 14.24
CA ARG A 68 -7.13 6.49 14.20
C ARG A 68 -8.28 5.70 13.60
N MET A 69 -9.47 5.93 14.14
CA MET A 69 -10.70 5.34 13.63
C MET A 69 -10.95 5.79 12.18
N PRO A 70 -11.36 4.90 11.25
CA PRO A 70 -11.63 5.28 9.88
C PRO A 70 -12.89 6.14 9.83
N PRO A 71 -13.04 7.01 8.82
CA PRO A 71 -14.28 7.74 8.59
C PRO A 71 -15.47 6.79 8.42
N LEU A 72 -16.69 7.23 8.77
CA LEU A 72 -17.90 6.40 8.69
C LEU A 72 -18.13 5.81 7.28
N GLY A 73 -17.82 6.57 6.23
CA GLY A 73 -17.95 6.09 4.85
C GLY A 73 -17.02 4.92 4.56
N GLU A 74 -15.77 5.00 5.01
CA GLU A 74 -14.77 3.94 4.85
C GLU A 74 -15.13 2.71 5.68
N MET A 75 -15.59 2.90 6.92
CA MET A 75 -16.05 1.80 7.77
C MET A 75 -17.26 1.07 7.16
N LYS A 76 -18.23 1.79 6.62
CA LYS A 76 -19.39 1.18 5.92
C LYS A 76 -18.95 0.39 4.69
N ALA A 77 -17.99 0.90 3.94
CA ALA A 77 -17.43 0.21 2.77
C ALA A 77 -16.70 -1.07 3.18
N PHE A 78 -15.90 -1.02 4.26
CA PHE A 78 -15.21 -2.16 4.84
C PHE A 78 -16.17 -3.29 5.24
N LEU A 79 -17.23 -2.96 5.99
CA LEU A 79 -18.21 -3.95 6.45
C LEU A 79 -19.01 -4.59 5.31
N LYS A 80 -19.04 -3.97 4.13
CA LYS A 80 -19.66 -4.52 2.92
C LYS A 80 -18.69 -5.32 2.05
N GLY A 81 -17.43 -5.46 2.45
CA GLY A 81 -16.37 -6.05 1.63
C GLY A 81 -15.94 -5.17 0.44
N GLN A 82 -16.40 -3.92 0.37
CA GLN A 82 -16.13 -2.98 -0.71
C GLN A 82 -15.12 -1.92 -0.26
N ALA A 83 -14.09 -2.33 0.47
CA ALA A 83 -13.14 -1.44 1.13
C ALA A 83 -12.11 -0.80 0.19
N ILE A 84 -12.24 -0.98 -1.13
CA ILE A 84 -11.27 -0.54 -2.14
C ILE A 84 -11.59 0.88 -2.58
N ARG A 85 -10.58 1.75 -2.56
CA ARG A 85 -10.63 3.14 -3.01
C ARG A 85 -9.47 3.41 -3.97
N LEU A 86 -9.74 4.13 -5.05
CA LEU A 86 -8.69 4.61 -5.94
C LEU A 86 -7.95 5.80 -5.29
N LEU A 87 -6.64 5.70 -5.18
CA LEU A 87 -5.72 6.75 -4.77
C LEU A 87 -4.99 7.32 -6.00
N LEU A 88 -5.04 8.64 -6.14
CA LEU A 88 -4.28 9.38 -7.13
C LEU A 88 -3.03 9.97 -6.48
N ILE A 89 -1.86 9.70 -7.06
CA ILE A 89 -0.55 10.20 -6.60
C ILE A 89 0.01 11.07 -7.71
N HIS A 90 0.29 12.33 -7.40
CA HIS A 90 0.91 13.26 -8.34
C HIS A 90 2.43 13.14 -8.26
N LEU A 91 3.06 12.81 -9.37
CA LEU A 91 4.51 12.71 -9.51
C LEU A 91 5.11 14.04 -10.00
N PRO A 92 6.38 14.32 -9.64
CA PRO A 92 7.10 15.44 -10.23
C PRO A 92 7.15 15.26 -11.76
N GLY A 93 6.86 16.33 -12.50
CA GLY A 93 6.76 16.29 -13.97
C GLY A 93 5.34 16.22 -14.52
N GLY A 94 4.31 16.34 -13.67
CA GLY A 94 2.91 16.42 -14.11
C GLY A 94 2.31 15.08 -14.53
N VAL A 95 2.92 13.98 -14.09
CA VAL A 95 2.42 12.62 -14.30
C VAL A 95 1.60 12.19 -13.10
N ASP A 96 0.51 11.48 -13.36
CA ASP A 96 -0.36 10.93 -12.33
C ASP A 96 -0.23 9.42 -12.26
N TYR A 97 -0.03 8.89 -11.05
CA TYR A 97 -0.07 7.47 -10.77
C TYR A 97 -1.35 7.10 -10.03
N ARG A 98 -2.02 6.04 -10.45
CA ARG A 98 -3.30 5.59 -9.90
C ARG A 98 -3.14 4.20 -9.31
N THR A 99 -3.52 4.04 -8.04
CA THR A 99 -3.47 2.75 -7.36
C THR A 99 -4.65 2.52 -6.46
N ASN A 100 -5.02 1.26 -6.26
CA ASN A 100 -6.10 0.88 -5.38
C ASN A 100 -5.57 0.68 -3.96
N ILE A 101 -6.21 1.33 -3.00
CA ILE A 101 -5.91 1.19 -1.58
C ILE A 101 -7.12 0.65 -0.84
N GLN A 102 -6.85 -0.03 0.28
CA GLN A 102 -7.85 -0.59 1.17
C GLN A 102 -7.79 0.08 2.55
N THR A 103 -8.72 -0.29 3.43
CA THR A 103 -8.80 0.17 4.83
C THR A 103 -7.56 -0.17 5.65
N PHE A 104 -6.64 -1.05 5.24
CA PHE A 104 -5.42 -1.29 6.04
C PHE A 104 -4.13 -1.17 5.24
N THR A 105 -4.21 -0.58 4.04
CA THR A 105 -3.03 -0.27 3.22
C THR A 105 -2.13 0.74 3.93
N VAL A 106 -0.83 0.44 3.94
CA VAL A 106 0.20 1.29 4.56
C VAL A 106 0.92 2.10 3.47
N ALA A 107 1.29 3.35 3.78
CA ALA A 107 1.97 4.23 2.83
C ALA A 107 3.28 3.62 2.28
N ALA A 108 4.00 2.86 3.12
CA ALA A 108 5.21 2.15 2.72
C ALA A 108 4.95 1.13 1.60
N GLU A 109 3.84 0.38 1.64
CA GLU A 109 3.48 -0.58 0.58
C GLU A 109 3.16 0.15 -0.73
N VAL A 110 2.47 1.30 -0.64
CA VAL A 110 2.15 2.13 -1.81
C VAL A 110 3.43 2.73 -2.42
N GLN A 111 4.36 3.17 -1.58
CA GLN A 111 5.65 3.71 -2.01
C GLN A 111 6.51 2.63 -2.68
N GLU A 112 6.59 1.44 -2.08
CA GLU A 112 7.32 0.29 -2.64
C GLU A 112 6.74 -0.13 -3.99
N GLU A 113 5.43 -0.24 -4.10
CA GLU A 113 4.76 -0.57 -5.37
C GLU A 113 4.99 0.52 -6.43
N LEU A 114 4.89 1.80 -6.06
CA LEU A 114 5.17 2.92 -6.96
C LEU A 114 6.63 2.89 -7.47
N CYS A 115 7.60 2.69 -6.57
CA CYS A 115 9.02 2.60 -6.93
C CYS A 115 9.30 1.42 -7.86
N ARG A 116 8.71 0.26 -7.56
CA ARG A 116 8.82 -0.95 -8.38
C ARG A 116 8.34 -0.73 -9.80
N GLN A 117 7.24 0.00 -9.99
CA GLN A 117 6.71 0.35 -11.32
C GLN A 117 7.64 1.29 -12.10
N MET A 118 8.48 2.07 -11.40
CA MET A 118 9.51 2.92 -12.00
C MET A 118 10.84 2.18 -12.21
N GLY A 119 10.93 0.88 -11.87
CA GLY A 119 12.15 0.08 -11.97
C GLY A 119 13.10 0.21 -10.77
N ILE A 120 12.68 0.90 -9.71
CA ILE A 120 13.45 1.08 -8.48
C ILE A 120 13.08 -0.05 -7.53
N THR A 121 14.02 -0.95 -7.28
CA THR A 121 13.80 -2.15 -6.45
C THR A 121 14.72 -2.22 -5.24
N GLU A 122 15.81 -1.45 -5.24
CA GLU A 122 16.76 -1.43 -4.14
C GLU A 122 16.15 -0.71 -2.92
N PRO A 123 16.09 -1.34 -1.74
CA PRO A 123 15.47 -0.73 -0.56
C PRO A 123 16.11 0.59 -0.12
N GLN A 124 17.39 0.80 -0.42
CA GLN A 124 18.08 2.07 -0.15
C GLN A 124 17.53 3.21 -1.02
N GLU A 125 17.33 2.95 -2.31
CA GLU A 125 16.76 3.92 -3.24
C GLU A 125 15.29 4.19 -2.93
N VAL A 126 14.50 3.15 -2.59
CA VAL A 126 13.09 3.32 -2.21
C VAL A 126 12.94 4.27 -1.02
N GLN A 127 13.88 4.25 -0.06
CA GLN A 127 13.86 5.14 1.11
C GLN A 127 14.11 6.61 0.78
N GLU A 128 14.66 6.93 -0.40
CA GLU A 128 14.82 8.31 -0.86
C GLU A 128 13.50 8.94 -1.32
N PHE A 129 12.47 8.11 -1.55
CA PHE A 129 11.13 8.56 -1.90
C PHE A 129 10.27 8.80 -0.65
N ALA A 130 9.34 9.74 -0.76
CA ALA A 130 8.36 10.00 0.28
C ALA A 130 7.01 10.40 -0.33
N LEU A 131 5.92 9.98 0.32
CA LEU A 131 4.56 10.38 -0.03
C LEU A 131 4.12 11.58 0.83
N PHE A 132 3.61 12.62 0.18
CA PHE A 132 3.10 13.82 0.84
C PHE A 132 1.58 13.92 0.71
N LEU A 133 0.93 14.36 1.79
CA LEU A 133 -0.49 14.70 1.78
C LEU A 133 -0.65 16.18 1.43
N ILE A 134 -1.17 16.45 0.23
CA ILE A 134 -1.52 17.80 -0.19
C ILE A 134 -2.98 18.04 0.21
N LYS A 135 -3.20 18.87 1.22
CA LYS A 135 -4.55 19.35 1.55
C LYS A 135 -4.80 20.62 0.77
N GLU A 136 -5.57 20.54 -0.31
CA GLU A 136 -6.09 21.76 -0.92
C GLU A 136 -6.90 22.53 0.13
N LYS A 137 -6.57 23.81 0.31
CA LYS A 137 -7.46 24.73 1.01
C LYS A 137 -8.64 24.94 0.09
N SER A 138 -9.65 24.08 0.17
CA SER A 138 -10.97 24.46 -0.30
C SER A 138 -11.30 25.78 0.39
N LYS A 139 -11.53 26.83 -0.40
CA LYS A 139 -12.14 28.05 0.12
C LYS A 139 -13.41 27.59 0.82
N LEU A 140 -13.49 27.81 2.13
CA LEU A 140 -14.66 27.51 2.92
C LEU A 140 -15.81 28.32 2.33
N GLY A 141 -16.60 27.66 1.49
CA GLY A 141 -17.78 28.17 0.81
C GLY A 141 -18.70 27.00 0.60
N ASP A 142 -19.67 26.90 1.50
CA ASP A 142 -20.95 26.21 1.39
C ASP A 142 -20.96 24.68 1.27
N GLY A 143 -21.57 24.07 2.30
CA GLY A 143 -21.98 22.68 2.26
C GLY A 143 -23.09 22.47 1.22
N ALA A 144 -22.84 21.58 0.28
CA ALA A 144 -23.89 20.86 -0.43
C ALA A 144 -23.33 19.57 -1.00
N SER A 145 -23.77 18.45 -0.44
CA SER A 145 -23.77 17.15 -1.09
C SER A 145 -24.41 17.28 -2.47
N ARG A 146 -23.67 16.97 -3.55
CA ARG A 146 -24.29 16.64 -4.84
C ARG A 146 -23.46 15.59 -5.58
N TRP A 147 -23.94 14.36 -5.48
CA TRP A 147 -23.69 13.33 -6.46
C TRP A 147 -24.34 13.75 -7.79
N GLY A 148 -23.64 13.59 -8.91
CA GLY A 148 -24.25 13.67 -10.22
C GLY A 148 -23.34 14.17 -11.35
N HIS A 149 -22.98 13.22 -12.22
CA HIS A 149 -22.83 13.34 -13.67
C HIS A 149 -21.71 14.23 -14.27
N SER A 150 -20.91 13.57 -15.11
CA SER A 150 -20.12 14.16 -16.21
C SER A 150 -21.01 15.04 -17.09
N PRO A 151 -20.49 16.15 -17.66
CA PRO A 151 -19.94 16.03 -19.02
C PRO A 151 -18.70 16.91 -19.34
N ALA A 152 -17.91 16.36 -20.27
CA ALA A 152 -17.12 16.94 -21.36
C ALA A 152 -16.81 18.46 -21.48
N GLN A 153 -15.55 18.69 -21.92
CA GLN A 153 -14.98 19.75 -22.79
C GLN A 153 -14.45 21.06 -22.14
N GLY A 154 -13.17 21.36 -22.43
CA GLY A 154 -12.33 22.46 -21.88
C GLY A 154 -12.56 23.84 -22.54
N PRO A 155 -11.54 24.71 -22.74
CA PRO A 155 -10.13 24.64 -22.35
C PRO A 155 -9.58 25.93 -21.66
N ALA A 156 -8.25 25.93 -21.46
CA ALA A 156 -7.35 27.08 -21.36
C ALA A 156 -7.13 27.77 -19.99
N GLY A 157 -5.85 27.73 -19.58
CA GLY A 157 -5.15 28.92 -19.08
C GLY A 157 -4.99 29.04 -17.57
N ALA A 158 -3.91 28.47 -17.03
CA ALA A 158 -3.00 29.15 -16.09
C ALA A 158 -2.01 28.13 -15.51
N ALA A 159 -0.75 28.23 -15.94
CA ALA A 159 0.36 27.62 -15.20
C ALA A 159 0.54 28.32 -13.85
N PRO A 160 1.07 27.62 -12.84
CA PRO A 160 2.05 28.28 -11.99
C PRO A 160 3.31 27.44 -11.77
N ALA A 161 4.43 28.16 -11.92
CA ALA A 161 5.65 28.07 -11.13
C ALA A 161 6.35 26.70 -11.05
N ALA A 162 7.26 26.50 -12.01
CA ALA A 162 8.40 25.62 -11.86
C ALA A 162 9.23 26.01 -10.61
N CYS A 163 9.37 25.11 -9.65
CA CYS A 163 10.43 25.19 -8.65
C CYS A 163 11.74 24.69 -9.26
N ARG A 164 12.73 25.59 -9.30
CA ARG A 164 14.12 25.32 -9.69
C ARG A 164 14.75 24.31 -8.74
N ILE A 165 15.41 23.30 -9.29
CA ILE A 165 16.42 22.49 -8.58
C ILE A 165 17.78 23.21 -8.76
N PRO A 166 18.61 23.35 -7.71
CA PRO A 166 19.98 23.86 -7.86
C PRO A 166 20.83 22.82 -8.61
N GLN A 167 21.41 23.25 -9.71
CA GLN A 167 22.45 22.52 -10.42
C GLN A 167 23.74 22.55 -9.60
N GLN A 168 24.25 21.39 -9.18
CA GLN A 168 25.64 21.26 -8.74
C GLN A 168 26.36 20.36 -9.75
N ARG A 169 27.30 20.99 -10.45
CA ARG A 169 28.24 20.39 -11.41
C ARG A 169 29.63 20.50 -10.78
N GLY A 170 30.32 19.38 -10.63
CA GLY A 170 31.76 19.28 -10.36
C GLY A 170 32.15 17.79 -10.36
N SER A 171 32.62 17.23 -11.48
CA SER A 171 33.99 17.27 -12.03
C SER A 171 35.01 16.40 -11.27
N GLY A 172 35.04 15.10 -11.63
CA GLY A 172 36.23 14.25 -11.89
C GLY A 172 37.03 13.62 -10.72
N PRO A 173 37.94 12.66 -11.00
CA PRO A 173 38.32 12.07 -12.29
C PRO A 173 38.11 10.54 -12.36
N GLY A 174 38.29 9.99 -13.57
CA GLY A 174 37.91 8.63 -13.94
C GLY A 174 38.75 7.50 -13.35
N ARG A 175 38.12 6.33 -13.29
CA ARG A 175 38.80 5.04 -13.21
C ARG A 175 38.39 4.17 -14.40
N GLU A 176 39.43 3.67 -15.02
CA GLU A 176 39.59 2.79 -16.17
C GLU A 176 38.60 1.61 -16.24
N PRO A 177 38.13 1.21 -17.44
CA PRO A 177 37.27 0.04 -17.60
C PRO A 177 38.08 -1.26 -17.50
N ALA A 178 37.71 -2.12 -16.56
CA ALA A 178 38.25 -3.48 -16.47
C ALA A 178 37.84 -4.28 -17.72
N GLN A 179 38.84 -4.81 -18.43
CA GLN A 179 38.67 -5.72 -19.56
C GLN A 179 38.16 -7.10 -19.10
N PRO A 180 37.45 -7.85 -19.96
CA PRO A 180 36.96 -9.19 -19.65
C PRO A 180 38.08 -10.24 -19.74
N ALA A 181 38.25 -11.04 -18.69
CA ALA A 181 39.09 -12.23 -18.72
C ALA A 181 38.39 -13.35 -19.51
N ALA A 182 39.00 -13.76 -20.63
CA ALA A 182 38.65 -14.94 -21.41
C ALA A 182 39.28 -16.23 -20.78
N PRO A 183 38.83 -17.43 -21.17
CA PRO A 183 38.96 -18.64 -20.36
C PRO A 183 40.29 -19.39 -20.57
N LEU A 184 40.88 -19.87 -19.48
CA LEU A 184 41.83 -20.99 -19.45
C LEU A 184 41.05 -22.15 -18.84
N GLY A 185 40.71 -23.23 -19.54
CA GLY A 185 41.62 -24.11 -20.27
C GLY A 185 41.80 -25.37 -19.43
N ASP A 186 40.90 -26.34 -19.63
CA ASP A 186 41.04 -27.72 -19.12
C ASP A 186 42.36 -28.34 -19.60
N PRO A 187 43.00 -29.16 -18.76
CA PRO A 187 43.55 -30.40 -19.26
C PRO A 187 43.21 -31.60 -18.35
N THR A 188 42.44 -32.51 -18.94
CA THR A 188 42.29 -33.94 -18.61
C THR A 188 43.56 -34.59 -18.05
N ALA A 189 43.45 -35.39 -16.98
CA ALA A 189 43.95 -36.79 -16.89
C ALA A 189 44.06 -37.36 -15.46
N LEU A 190 43.47 -38.54 -15.28
CA LEU A 190 43.90 -39.69 -14.47
C LEU A 190 44.36 -39.45 -13.02
N ARG A 191 43.49 -39.78 -12.04
CA ARG A 191 43.55 -41.04 -11.29
C ARG A 191 42.35 -41.22 -10.37
#